data_AF-R2SDY0-F1
#
_entry.id   AF-R2SDY0-F1
#
_cell.length_a   1.000
_cell.length_b   1.000
_cell.length_c   1.000
_cell.angle_alpha   90.00
_cell.angle_beta   90.00
_cell.angle_gamma   90.00
#
_symmetry.space_group_name_H-M   'P 1'
#
loop_
_entity.id
_entity.type
_entity.pdbx_description
1 polymer ?
#
loop_
_entity_poly.entity_id
_entity_poly.type
_entity_poly.pdbx_seq_one_letter_code
_entity_poly.pdbx_strand_id
1 'polypeptide(L)'
;MAKKVNKSLEYNKLLEKKNKEIKELSDQLVMALDQIQYLQEQLFSIQRQMYGRKKEDIPSVDGQTDLFDNKHESFNEPEHTGQESQEIVKVKGFRRAKPKGKKAVSLAHLPANHKHYRLEGEACLCETCGTHMAEVGSTIVREEPFFIPAHIETTRL
;
A
#
# COMPACT_ATOMS: atom_id res chain seq x y z
N MET A 1 59.39 -31.80 -26.13
CA MET A 1 58.43 -30.68 -26.26
C MET A 1 57.08 -31.10 -26.84
N ALA A 2 57.03 -31.95 -27.88
CA ALA A 2 55.78 -32.41 -28.53
C ALA A 2 54.69 -33.02 -27.61
N LYS A 3 55.06 -33.84 -26.61
CA LYS A 3 54.09 -34.44 -25.65
C LYS A 3 53.36 -33.40 -24.78
N LYS A 4 54.02 -32.29 -24.45
CA LYS A 4 53.45 -31.20 -23.63
C LYS A 4 52.46 -30.36 -24.44
N VAL A 5 52.76 -30.14 -25.72
CA VAL A 5 51.88 -29.45 -26.68
C VAL A 5 50.60 -30.26 -26.95
N ASN A 6 50.70 -31.58 -27.14
CA ASN A 6 49.53 -32.44 -27.30
C ASN A 6 48.61 -32.45 -26.06
N LYS A 7 49.19 -32.48 -24.85
CA LYS A 7 48.42 -32.40 -23.60
C LYS A 7 47.72 -31.04 -23.43
N SER A 8 48.36 -29.95 -23.88
CA SER A 8 47.74 -28.63 -23.91
C SER A 8 46.56 -28.54 -24.89
N LEU A 9 46.67 -29.20 -26.04
CA LEU A 9 45.61 -29.24 -27.05
C LEU A 9 44.38 -30.01 -26.57
N GLU A 10 44.59 -31.14 -25.90
CA GLU A 10 43.54 -31.92 -25.22
C GLU A 10 42.82 -31.08 -24.15
N TYR A 11 43.57 -30.34 -23.34
CA TYR A 11 43.02 -29.49 -22.30
C TYR A 11 42.18 -28.33 -22.88
N ASN A 12 42.64 -27.68 -23.95
CA ASN A 12 41.87 -26.63 -24.62
C ASN A 12 40.55 -27.16 -25.21
N LYS A 13 40.57 -28.36 -25.82
CA LYS A 13 39.33 -29.00 -26.31
C LYS A 13 38.35 -29.31 -25.17
N LEU A 14 38.86 -29.71 -24.00
CA LEU A 14 38.02 -29.94 -22.81
C LEU A 14 37.43 -28.62 -22.30
N LEU A 15 38.22 -27.55 -22.23
CA LEU A 15 37.75 -26.23 -21.84
C LEU A 15 36.67 -25.69 -22.79
N GLU A 16 36.84 -25.87 -24.10
CA GLU A 16 35.82 -25.47 -25.09
C GLU A 16 34.51 -26.21 -24.89
N LYS A 17 34.55 -27.52 -24.60
CA LYS A 17 33.35 -28.30 -24.27
C LYS A 17 32.68 -27.79 -23.01
N LYS A 18 33.46 -27.55 -21.94
CA LYS A 18 32.94 -27.03 -20.68
C LYS A 18 32.34 -25.64 -20.82
N ASN A 19 32.97 -24.77 -21.62
CA ASN A 19 32.45 -23.43 -21.91
C ASN A 19 31.15 -23.47 -22.71
N LYS A 20 30.97 -24.46 -23.61
CA LYS A 20 29.70 -24.67 -24.31
C LYS A 20 28.60 -25.13 -23.34
N GLU A 21 28.90 -26.12 -22.50
CA GLU A 21 27.97 -26.60 -21.47
C GLU A 21 27.55 -25.47 -20.51
N ILE A 22 28.49 -24.61 -20.08
CA ILE A 22 28.19 -23.46 -19.22
C ILE A 22 27.25 -22.47 -19.91
N LYS A 23 27.45 -22.20 -21.20
CA LYS A 23 26.57 -21.30 -21.96
C LYS A 23 25.16 -21.87 -22.10
N GLU A 24 25.05 -23.15 -22.44
CA GLU A 24 23.74 -23.82 -22.55
C GLU A 24 22.99 -23.80 -21.22
N LEU A 25 23.69 -24.05 -20.11
CA LEU A 25 23.11 -23.97 -18.78
C LEU A 25 22.75 -22.54 -18.38
N SER A 26 23.56 -21.54 -18.73
CA SER A 26 23.23 -20.14 -18.46
C SER A 26 21.99 -19.69 -19.22
N ASP A 27 21.86 -20.11 -20.48
CA ASP A 27 20.71 -19.76 -21.31
C ASP A 27 19.43 -20.40 -20.77
N GLN A 28 19.50 -21.66 -20.34
CA GLN A 28 18.38 -22.34 -19.67
C GLN A 28 17.97 -21.64 -18.36
N LEU A 29 18.94 -21.17 -17.57
CA LEU A 29 18.65 -20.42 -16.35
C LEU A 29 17.95 -19.10 -16.65
N VAL A 30 18.39 -18.35 -17.66
CA VAL A 30 17.74 -17.10 -18.07
C VAL A 30 16.30 -17.38 -18.50
N MET A 31 16.07 -18.38 -19.34
CA MET A 31 14.71 -18.75 -19.77
C MET A 31 13.81 -19.14 -18.59
N ALA A 32 14.34 -19.88 -17.61
CA ALA A 32 13.58 -20.26 -16.42
C ALA A 32 13.26 -19.05 -15.53
N LEU A 33 14.17 -18.10 -15.38
CA LEU A 33 13.94 -16.87 -14.62
C LEU A 33 12.85 -16.00 -15.26
N ASP A 34 12.87 -15.84 -16.59
CA ASP A 34 11.84 -15.10 -17.32
C ASP A 34 10.46 -15.75 -17.14
N GLN A 35 10.38 -17.08 -17.18
CA GLN A 35 9.14 -17.81 -16.90
C GLN A 35 8.64 -17.60 -15.47
N ILE A 36 9.54 -17.63 -14.47
CA ILE A 36 9.18 -17.37 -13.08
C ILE A 36 8.64 -15.94 -12.92
N GLN A 37 9.28 -14.95 -13.53
CA GLN A 37 8.82 -13.57 -13.47
C GLN A 37 7.43 -13.42 -14.09
N TYR A 38 7.22 -14.00 -15.28
CA TYR A 38 5.91 -13.98 -15.95
C TYR A 38 4.81 -14.60 -15.08
N LEU A 39 5.08 -15.75 -14.47
CA LEU A 39 4.13 -16.42 -13.58
C LEU A 39 3.84 -15.60 -12.32
N GLN A 40 4.86 -14.94 -11.75
CA GLN A 40 4.67 -14.04 -10.60
C GLN A 40 3.79 -12.84 -10.95
N GLU A 41 3.97 -12.24 -12.13
CA GLU A 41 3.13 -11.14 -12.62
C GLU A 41 1.67 -11.59 -12.81
N GLN A 42 1.45 -12.79 -13.36
CA GLN A 42 0.10 -13.36 -13.47
C GLN A 42 -0.53 -13.58 -12.09
N LEU A 43 0.20 -14.18 -11.15
CA LEU A 43 -0.30 -14.39 -9.78
C LEU A 43 -0.66 -13.08 -9.10
N PHE A 44 0.19 -12.05 -9.24
CA PHE A 44 -0.08 -10.74 -8.68
C PHE A 44 -1.34 -10.10 -9.28
N SER A 45 -1.53 -10.23 -10.60
CA SER A 45 -2.74 -9.75 -11.29
C SER A 45 -4.00 -10.42 -10.74
N ILE A 46 -4.00 -11.75 -10.63
CA ILE A 46 -5.13 -12.52 -10.09
C ILE A 46 -5.38 -12.16 -8.62
N GLN A 47 -4.32 -12.07 -7.81
CA GLN A 47 -4.45 -11.69 -6.40
C GLN A 47 -5.04 -10.28 -6.24
N ARG A 48 -4.65 -9.34 -7.11
CA ARG A 48 -5.22 -7.99 -7.15
C ARG A 48 -6.68 -7.98 -7.62
N GLN A 49 -7.07 -8.85 -8.55
CA GLN A 49 -8.48 -8.97 -8.95
C GLN A 49 -9.35 -9.54 -7.83
N MET A 50 -8.87 -10.56 -7.12
CA MET A 50 -9.63 -11.24 -6.06
C MET A 50 -9.69 -10.43 -4.76
N TYR A 51 -8.57 -9.84 -4.35
CA TYR A 51 -8.39 -9.23 -3.03
C TYR A 51 -8.00 -7.74 -3.08
N GLY A 52 -7.85 -7.16 -4.26
CA GLY A 52 -7.56 -5.73 -4.41
C GLY A 52 -8.77 -4.87 -4.08
N ARG A 53 -8.55 -3.55 -4.04
CA ARG A 53 -9.63 -2.58 -3.86
C ARG A 53 -10.62 -2.70 -5.00
N LYS A 54 -11.77 -3.30 -4.72
CA LYS A 54 -12.92 -3.29 -5.62
C LYS A 54 -13.38 -1.85 -5.76
N LYS A 55 -13.54 -1.38 -7.00
CA LYS A 55 -14.34 -0.17 -7.23
C LYS A 55 -15.78 -0.51 -6.86
N GLU A 56 -16.50 0.44 -6.30
CA GLU A 56 -17.91 0.26 -5.91
C GLU A 56 -18.81 0.00 -7.14
N ASP A 57 -18.33 0.34 -8.33
CA ASP A 57 -18.94 -0.05 -9.61
C ASP A 57 -18.65 -1.52 -9.91
N ILE A 58 -19.59 -2.39 -9.55
CA ILE A 58 -19.60 -3.79 -9.97
C ILE A 58 -20.19 -3.81 -11.39
N PRO A 59 -19.44 -4.24 -12.43
CA PRO A 59 -20.00 -4.40 -13.76
C PRO A 59 -21.09 -5.48 -13.70
N SER A 60 -22.23 -5.24 -14.37
CA SER A 60 -23.33 -6.20 -14.45
C SER A 60 -22.82 -7.52 -15.03
N VAL A 61 -22.80 -8.57 -14.21
CA VAL A 61 -22.42 -9.92 -14.62
C VAL A 61 -23.66 -10.62 -15.16
N ASP A 62 -23.58 -11.17 -16.37
CA ASP A 62 -24.69 -11.92 -16.96
C ASP A 62 -25.03 -13.14 -16.08
N GLY A 63 -26.30 -13.25 -15.67
CA GLY A 63 -26.80 -14.25 -14.72
C GLY A 63 -26.73 -13.88 -13.23
N GLN A 64 -26.21 -12.70 -12.86
CA GLN A 64 -26.28 -12.20 -11.48
C GLN A 64 -27.46 -11.24 -11.32
N THR A 65 -28.42 -11.56 -10.46
CA THR A 65 -29.54 -10.67 -10.11
C THR A 65 -29.09 -9.62 -9.10
N ASP A 66 -29.39 -8.34 -9.35
CA ASP A 66 -29.10 -7.27 -8.39
C ASP A 66 -30.07 -7.36 -7.20
N LEU A 67 -29.52 -7.33 -5.98
CA LEU A 67 -30.29 -7.43 -4.74
C LEU A 67 -31.22 -6.23 -4.54
N PHE A 68 -30.88 -5.09 -5.17
CA PHE A 68 -31.66 -3.86 -5.11
C PHE A 68 -32.50 -3.61 -6.38
N ASP A 69 -32.60 -4.60 -7.27
CA ASP A 69 -33.51 -4.49 -8.41
C ASP A 69 -34.95 -4.51 -7.86
N ASN A 70 -35.58 -3.34 -7.84
CA ASN A 70 -36.88 -3.06 -7.23
C ASN A 70 -38.07 -3.84 -7.85
N LYS A 71 -37.80 -4.86 -8.65
CA LYS A 71 -38.78 -5.75 -9.31
C LYS A 71 -39.04 -7.04 -8.55
N HIS A 72 -38.22 -7.40 -7.56
CA HIS A 72 -38.46 -8.59 -6.74
C HIS A 72 -39.26 -8.23 -5.48
N GLU A 73 -40.59 -8.30 -5.57
CA GLU A 73 -41.50 -8.21 -4.41
C GLU A 73 -41.38 -9.43 -3.45
N SER A 74 -40.55 -10.41 -3.79
CA SER A 74 -40.45 -11.72 -3.13
C SER A 74 -39.84 -11.70 -1.72
N PHE A 75 -39.28 -10.57 -1.27
CA PHE A 75 -38.67 -10.42 0.06
C PHE A 75 -39.45 -9.46 0.98
N ASN A 76 -40.66 -9.05 0.62
CA ASN A 76 -41.45 -8.12 1.43
C ASN A 76 -42.10 -8.77 2.67
N GLU A 77 -42.24 -10.10 2.67
CA GLU A 77 -42.78 -10.83 3.83
C GLU A 77 -41.65 -11.51 4.60
N PRO A 78 -41.57 -11.32 5.93
CA PRO A 78 -40.62 -12.06 6.75
C PRO A 78 -41.01 -13.54 6.73
N GLU A 79 -40.14 -14.37 6.14
CA GLU A 79 -40.29 -15.82 6.21
C GLU A 79 -40.28 -16.24 7.70
N HIS A 80 -41.27 -17.02 8.13
CA HIS A 80 -41.40 -17.44 9.53
C HIS A 80 -40.33 -18.51 9.82
N THR A 81 -39.12 -18.07 10.15
CA THR A 81 -38.08 -18.95 10.67
C THR A 81 -38.47 -19.30 12.10
N GLY A 82 -38.96 -20.53 12.30
CA GLY A 82 -39.25 -21.06 13.64
C GLY A 82 -38.06 -20.91 14.57
N GLN A 83 -38.33 -20.89 15.88
CA GLN A 83 -37.41 -20.65 17.00
C GLN A 83 -35.94 -21.00 16.69
N GLU A 84 -35.22 -20.05 16.10
CA GLU A 84 -33.78 -20.16 15.96
C GLU A 84 -33.21 -20.17 17.39
N SER A 85 -32.51 -21.25 17.75
CA SER A 85 -31.73 -21.30 18.97
C SER A 85 -30.64 -20.24 18.88
N GLN A 86 -30.94 -19.04 19.38
CA GLN A 86 -29.98 -17.96 19.49
C GLN A 86 -28.99 -18.30 20.60
N GLU A 87 -28.03 -19.17 20.29
CA GLU A 87 -26.84 -19.28 21.11
C GLU A 87 -26.13 -17.93 21.08
N ILE A 88 -26.16 -17.24 22.22
CA ILE A 88 -25.52 -15.93 22.37
C ILE A 88 -24.01 -16.16 22.33
N VAL A 89 -23.44 -16.15 21.13
CA VAL A 89 -22.00 -16.20 20.93
C VAL A 89 -21.42 -14.90 21.48
N LYS A 90 -20.74 -14.99 22.63
CA LYS A 90 -19.99 -13.87 23.20
C LYS A 90 -18.78 -13.56 22.31
N VAL A 91 -18.99 -12.72 21.31
CA VAL A 91 -17.92 -12.20 20.45
C VAL A 91 -17.01 -11.32 21.30
N LYS A 92 -15.69 -11.56 21.24
CA LYS A 92 -14.71 -10.70 21.92
C LYS A 92 -14.83 -9.29 21.36
N GLY A 93 -15.03 -8.31 22.25
CA GLY A 93 -15.11 -6.91 21.88
C GLY A 93 -13.85 -6.43 21.15
N PHE A 94 -14.04 -5.54 20.17
CA PHE A 94 -12.96 -4.94 19.41
C PHE A 94 -11.95 -4.25 20.34
N ARG A 95 -10.67 -4.63 20.22
CA ARG A 95 -9.56 -3.94 20.86
C ARG A 95 -8.76 -3.19 19.81
N ARG A 96 -8.54 -1.90 20.04
CA ARG A 96 -7.63 -1.09 19.20
C ARG A 96 -6.22 -1.66 19.32
N ALA A 97 -5.61 -1.98 18.18
CA ALA A 97 -4.24 -2.51 18.13
C ALA A 97 -3.18 -1.53 18.66
N LYS A 98 -3.45 -0.21 18.60
CA LYS A 98 -2.54 0.83 19.07
C LYS A 98 -3.09 1.48 20.34
N PRO A 99 -2.29 1.61 21.41
CA PRO A 99 -2.70 2.34 22.61
C PRO A 99 -2.86 3.82 22.29
N LYS A 100 -3.79 4.48 23.00
CA LYS A 100 -3.95 5.93 22.94
C LYS A 100 -2.62 6.61 23.34
N GLY A 101 -2.27 7.71 22.69
CA GLY A 101 -1.05 8.47 23.01
C GLY A 101 0.26 7.98 22.39
N LYS A 102 0.27 6.82 21.70
CA LYS A 102 1.51 6.32 21.04
C LYS A 102 2.13 7.34 20.08
N LYS A 103 1.30 8.11 19.35
CA LYS A 103 1.76 9.17 18.44
C LYS A 103 2.51 10.27 19.18
N ALA A 104 1.97 10.78 20.29
CA ALA A 104 2.61 11.83 21.08
C ALA A 104 3.97 11.38 21.64
N VAL A 105 4.06 10.16 22.18
CA VAL A 105 5.34 9.59 22.66
C VAL A 105 6.35 9.47 21.51
N SER A 106 5.89 9.10 20.32
CA SER A 106 6.78 8.93 19.15
C SER A 106 7.29 10.27 18.61
N LEU A 107 6.58 11.38 18.80
CA LEU A 107 6.94 12.69 18.26
C LEU A 107 7.65 13.60 19.29
N ALA A 108 7.61 13.26 20.57
CA ALA A 108 8.11 14.09 21.67
C ALA A 108 9.60 14.50 21.58
N HIS A 109 10.41 13.79 20.79
CA HIS A 109 11.83 14.08 20.61
C HIS A 109 12.13 14.98 19.40
N LEU A 110 11.14 15.28 18.57
CA LEU A 110 11.29 16.11 17.39
C LEU A 110 11.05 17.59 17.74
N PRO A 111 11.72 18.53 17.05
CA PRO A 111 11.47 19.95 17.25
C PRO A 111 10.06 20.31 16.78
N ALA A 112 9.30 20.98 17.66
CA ALA A 112 7.96 21.46 17.35
C ALA A 112 8.01 22.79 16.59
N ASN A 113 7.43 22.81 15.39
CA ASN A 113 7.26 24.03 14.59
C ASN A 113 5.80 24.49 14.66
N HIS A 114 5.51 25.51 15.48
CA HIS A 114 4.16 26.06 15.62
C HIS A 114 3.83 27.01 14.47
N LYS A 115 2.90 26.61 13.59
CA LYS A 115 2.32 27.50 12.57
C LYS A 115 1.02 28.09 13.09
N HIS A 116 1.02 29.40 13.30
CA HIS A 116 -0.16 30.15 13.72
C HIS A 116 -0.91 30.67 12.48
N TYR A 117 -2.21 30.38 12.41
CA TYR A 117 -3.09 30.97 11.40
C TYR A 117 -3.79 32.17 12.04
N ARG A 118 -3.37 33.37 11.65
CA ARG A 118 -3.94 34.62 12.14
C ARG A 118 -4.97 35.15 11.15
N LEU A 119 -6.02 35.76 11.66
CA LEU A 119 -6.93 36.57 10.85
C LEU A 119 -6.26 37.93 10.59
N GLU A 120 -6.48 38.50 9.41
CA GLU A 120 -5.93 39.80 9.01
C GLU A 120 -7.05 40.70 8.47
N GLY A 121 -6.91 42.02 8.69
CA GLY A 121 -7.79 43.03 8.12
C GLY A 121 -9.26 42.91 8.56
N GLU A 122 -10.17 42.86 7.59
CA GLU A 122 -11.62 42.81 7.82
C GLU A 122 -12.07 41.52 8.53
N ALA A 123 -11.29 40.44 8.42
CA ALA A 123 -11.58 39.19 9.12
C ALA A 123 -11.39 39.29 10.65
N CYS A 124 -10.73 40.34 11.14
CA CYS A 124 -10.61 40.64 12.57
C CYS A 124 -11.79 41.44 13.13
N LEU A 125 -12.81 41.76 12.34
CA LEU A 125 -13.98 42.51 12.79
C LEU A 125 -15.09 41.54 13.21
N CYS A 126 -15.71 41.79 14.36
CA CYS A 126 -16.87 41.01 14.78
C CYS A 126 -18.06 41.26 13.83
N GLU A 127 -18.65 40.19 13.30
CA GLU A 127 -19.78 40.25 12.36
C GLU A 127 -21.02 40.96 12.94
N THR A 128 -21.17 40.97 14.27
CA THR A 128 -22.37 41.52 14.94
C THR A 128 -22.22 42.99 15.35
N CYS A 129 -21.05 43.39 15.84
CA CYS A 129 -20.82 44.74 16.40
C CYS A 129 -19.70 45.54 15.72
N GLY A 130 -18.99 44.94 14.76
CA GLY A 130 -17.93 45.61 13.99
C GLY A 130 -16.68 45.96 14.81
N THR A 131 -16.58 45.57 16.08
CA THR A 131 -15.39 45.82 16.91
C THR A 131 -14.26 44.87 16.53
N HIS A 132 -13.03 45.36 16.59
CA HIS A 132 -11.84 44.55 16.36
C HIS A 132 -11.71 43.47 17.45
N MET A 133 -11.61 42.22 17.03
CA MET A 133 -11.46 41.05 17.89
C MET A 133 -10.07 41.05 18.55
N ALA A 134 -10.01 40.59 19.80
CA ALA A 134 -8.77 40.37 20.52
C ALA A 134 -8.33 38.90 20.40
N GLU A 135 -7.02 38.66 20.44
CA GLU A 135 -6.47 37.30 20.40
C GLU A 135 -6.74 36.58 21.73
N VAL A 136 -7.57 35.53 21.70
CA VAL A 136 -7.89 34.71 22.88
C VAL A 136 -7.15 33.37 22.79
N GLY A 137 -5.86 33.41 23.10
CA GLY A 137 -5.00 32.22 23.20
C GLY A 137 -4.82 31.45 21.88
N SER A 138 -4.09 30.34 21.97
CA SER A 138 -3.82 29.46 20.82
C SER A 138 -4.16 28.01 21.16
N THR A 139 -4.86 27.32 20.26
CA THR A 139 -5.18 25.89 20.40
C THR A 139 -4.45 25.08 19.34
N ILE A 140 -3.93 23.92 19.75
CA ILE A 140 -3.27 22.99 18.82
C ILE A 140 -4.34 22.08 18.23
N VAL A 141 -4.67 22.31 16.95
CA VAL A 141 -5.67 21.51 16.24
C VAL A 141 -5.11 20.16 15.79
N ARG A 142 -3.86 20.14 15.31
CA ARG A 142 -3.23 18.95 14.74
C ARG A 142 -1.71 19.04 14.83
N GLU A 143 -1.08 17.90 15.14
CA GLU A 143 0.37 17.73 15.15
C GLU A 143 0.77 16.70 14.09
N GLU A 144 1.63 17.06 13.14
CA GLU A 144 2.03 16.20 12.02
C GLU A 144 3.54 16.24 11.82
N PRO A 145 4.19 15.07 11.63
CA PRO A 145 5.60 15.05 11.23
C PRO A 145 5.72 15.49 9.76
N PHE A 146 6.59 16.47 9.52
CA PHE A 146 6.97 16.90 8.17
C PHE A 146 8.40 16.43 7.89
N PHE A 147 8.59 15.63 6.85
CA PHE A 147 9.92 15.15 6.45
C PHE A 147 10.57 16.18 5.52
N ILE A 148 11.74 16.70 5.92
CA ILE A 148 12.55 17.60 5.09
C ILE A 148 13.74 16.78 4.58
N PRO A 149 13.86 16.56 3.26
CA PRO A 149 14.99 15.84 2.68
C PRO A 149 16.29 16.65 2.78
N ALA A 150 17.44 15.99 2.61
CA ALA A 150 18.73 16.67 2.51
C ALA A 150 18.80 17.53 1.23
N HIS A 151 19.21 18.79 1.36
CA HIS A 151 19.38 19.74 0.25
C HIS A 151 20.86 19.87 -0.13
N ILE A 152 21.19 19.82 -1.42
CA ILE A 152 22.57 20.02 -1.94
C ILE A 152 22.53 21.16 -2.95
N GLU A 153 23.34 22.19 -2.71
CA GLU A 153 23.52 23.33 -3.62
C GLU A 153 24.95 23.40 -4.13
N THR A 154 25.13 23.90 -5.36
CA THR A 154 26.46 24.24 -5.88
C THR A 154 26.62 25.75 -5.86
N THR A 155 27.58 26.24 -5.09
CA THR A 155 27.98 27.65 -5.11
C THR A 155 29.02 27.84 -6.21
N ARG A 156 28.74 28.72 -7.18
CA ARG A 156 29.72 29.18 -8.15
C ARG A 156 30.25 30.53 -7.66
N LEU A 157 31.55 30.58 -7.40
CA LEU A 157 32.28 31.83 -7.14
C LEU A 157 32.59 32.54 -8.45
#